data_AF-A0A6G3C859-F1
#
_entry.id   AF-A0A6G3C859-F1
#
_cell.length_a   1.000
_cell.length_b   1.000
_cell.length_c   1.000
_cell.angle_alpha   90.00
_cell.angle_beta   90.00
_cell.angle_gamma   90.00
#
_symmetry.space_group_name_H-M   'P 1'
#
loop_
_entity.id
_entity.type
_entity.pdbx_description
1 polymer ?
#
loop_
_entity_poly.entity_id
_entity_poly.type
_entity_poly.pdbx_seq_one_letter_code
_entity_poly.pdbx_strand_id
1 'polypeptide(L)'
;MARLSDFSLDDSSPATSPHADGTEAPEETSGSKAPEKKGDRASTKTAKVPAARLGTGLPDPKAKPSEQLVVCERAIHDAKVKWREAADKAMAAFLEEAGPYFVWVHENKLYKHLKDNNGKPYRSFNRYCQEQHGISRSSGYRITRIIPLLNILARADHPVSDLSSRQTQVLHPVRRQHGEDSVLKVWETAWSTKKGAVPSPDELSKAVTLCGLVVRAEDDEDEKPALTQANPGAEVEKAVKILVPDTVRLAVKEDPEKVLLLARTLNAALEEAGITID
;
A
#
# COMPACT_ATOMS: atom_id res chain seq x y z
N MET A 1 1.52 -15.65 14.08
CA MET A 1 1.14 -14.26 13.76
C MET A 1 1.79 -13.87 12.45
N ALA A 2 0.98 -13.70 11.39
CA ALA A 2 1.42 -13.21 10.09
C ALA A 2 1.92 -11.76 10.21
N ARG A 3 2.98 -11.38 9.49
CA ARG A 3 3.44 -9.99 9.42
C ARG A 3 2.46 -9.18 8.56
N LEU A 4 1.85 -8.15 9.15
CA LEU A 4 0.81 -7.28 8.56
C LEU A 4 1.39 -6.11 7.72
N SER A 5 2.61 -6.25 7.22
CA SER A 5 3.45 -5.14 6.72
C SER A 5 2.97 -4.42 5.45
N ASP A 6 1.81 -4.79 4.88
CA ASP A 6 1.29 -4.24 3.62
C ASP A 6 -0.02 -3.43 3.78
N PHE A 7 -0.46 -3.17 5.01
CA PHE A 7 -1.62 -2.30 5.24
C PHE A 7 -1.18 -0.82 5.12
N SER A 8 -1.14 -0.30 3.89
CA SER A 8 -0.92 1.13 3.65
C SER A 8 -2.19 1.89 4.03
N LEU A 9 -2.17 2.55 5.19
CA LEU A 9 -3.05 3.68 5.49
C LEU A 9 -2.46 4.89 4.76
N ASP A 10 -2.90 5.11 3.52
CA ASP A 10 -2.61 6.37 2.84
C ASP A 10 -3.27 7.51 3.61
N ASP A 11 -2.44 8.45 4.06
CA ASP A 11 -2.81 9.68 4.75
C ASP A 11 -3.71 10.54 3.84
N SER A 12 -5.01 10.48 4.08
CA SER A 12 -5.97 11.46 3.57
C SER A 12 -6.45 12.33 4.73
N SER A 13 -5.54 13.18 5.22
CA SER A 13 -5.90 14.33 6.06
C SER A 13 -6.20 15.54 5.15
N PRO A 14 -7.43 16.10 5.15
CA PRO A 14 -7.67 17.37 4.50
C PRO A 14 -7.15 18.51 5.36
N ALA A 15 -6.29 19.34 4.76
CA ALA A 15 -5.78 20.58 5.33
C ALA A 15 -6.90 21.61 5.53
N THR A 16 -7.04 22.11 6.75
CA THR A 16 -7.72 23.38 7.05
C THR A 16 -6.83 24.24 7.94
N SER A 17 -6.25 25.28 7.33
CA SER A 17 -5.95 26.58 7.96
C SER A 17 -7.06 27.55 7.52
N PRO A 18 -7.28 28.77 8.10
CA PRO A 18 -6.29 29.64 8.75
C PRO A 18 -6.81 30.53 9.92
N HIS A 19 -5.95 31.50 10.33
CA HIS A 19 -6.12 32.68 11.21
C HIS A 19 -5.79 32.50 12.70
N ALA A 20 -5.10 33.40 13.41
CA ALA A 20 -4.58 34.74 13.10
C ALA A 20 -3.57 35.21 14.19
N ASP A 21 -2.54 35.93 13.72
CA ASP A 21 -2.01 37.23 14.19
C ASP A 21 -1.39 37.48 15.59
N GLY A 22 -0.24 38.17 15.54
CA GLY A 22 0.33 39.08 16.58
C GLY A 22 1.16 38.48 17.72
N THR A 23 2.15 39.12 18.35
CA THR A 23 2.92 40.37 18.14
C THR A 23 4.07 40.33 19.18
N GLU A 24 5.21 40.95 18.87
CA GLU A 24 6.18 41.60 19.80
C GLU A 24 7.02 40.82 20.84
N ALA A 25 8.36 40.93 20.66
CA ALA A 25 9.38 41.07 21.72
C ALA A 25 9.24 42.46 22.40
N PRO A 26 9.96 42.89 23.49
CA PRO A 26 11.41 42.69 23.72
C PRO A 26 11.93 42.72 25.20
N GLU A 27 13.27 42.54 25.33
CA GLU A 27 14.23 43.18 26.28
C GLU A 27 14.02 42.99 27.82
N GLU A 28 14.99 43.00 28.75
CA GLU A 28 16.39 43.42 28.89
C GLU A 28 16.80 42.90 30.32
N THR A 29 18.03 42.51 30.70
CA THR A 29 19.04 43.40 31.33
C THR A 29 20.12 42.60 32.08
N SER A 30 21.34 43.17 32.07
CA SER A 30 22.29 43.31 33.20
C SER A 30 23.15 42.13 33.72
N GLY A 31 24.38 42.06 33.20
CA GLY A 31 25.59 42.50 33.92
C GLY A 31 26.01 41.86 35.25
N SER A 32 27.16 41.16 35.27
CA SER A 32 28.25 41.43 36.23
C SER A 32 29.53 40.60 36.01
N LYS A 33 30.63 41.26 36.38
CA LYS A 33 32.06 40.99 36.21
C LYS A 33 32.61 39.74 36.91
N ALA A 34 33.72 39.27 36.35
CA ALA A 34 34.69 38.24 36.76
C ALA A 34 35.31 38.44 38.17
N PRO A 35 36.12 37.49 38.72
CA PRO A 35 37.47 37.26 38.21
C PRO A 35 37.98 35.80 38.20
N GLU A 36 39.02 35.63 37.39
CA GLU A 36 39.87 34.46 37.18
C GLU A 36 40.61 33.99 38.46
N LYS A 37 40.90 32.68 38.52
CA LYS A 37 42.08 32.16 39.23
C LYS A 37 42.53 30.77 38.73
N LYS A 38 43.83 30.72 38.39
CA LYS A 38 44.81 29.60 38.45
C LYS A 38 44.68 28.41 37.49
N GLY A 39 45.68 28.30 36.61
CA GLY A 39 46.93 27.57 36.89
C GLY A 39 46.89 26.04 36.75
N ASP A 40 47.55 25.57 35.67
CA ASP A 40 48.22 24.29 35.41
C ASP A 40 47.82 23.02 36.18
N ARG A 41 47.42 21.98 35.44
CA ARG A 41 48.13 20.67 35.44
C ARG A 41 47.62 19.75 34.33
N ALA A 42 48.50 19.34 33.43
CA ALA A 42 48.30 18.21 32.53
C ALA A 42 48.18 16.90 33.33
N SER A 43 47.16 16.09 33.05
CA SER A 43 47.21 14.64 33.27
C SER A 43 46.19 13.92 32.39
N THR A 44 46.73 13.12 31.49
CA THR A 44 46.10 12.10 30.67
C THR A 44 44.99 11.32 31.38
N LYS A 45 43.77 11.36 30.82
CA LYS A 45 42.74 10.34 31.02
C LYS A 45 42.04 10.09 29.69
N THR A 46 42.22 8.87 29.17
CA THR A 46 41.29 8.09 28.32
C THR A 46 40.03 8.84 27.91
N ALA A 47 39.87 9.08 26.60
CA ALA A 47 38.63 9.55 25.98
C ALA A 47 37.51 8.54 26.24
N LYS A 48 36.89 8.67 27.42
CA LYS A 48 35.64 8.09 27.80
C LYS A 48 34.60 8.93 27.09
N VAL A 49 33.94 8.37 26.08
CA VAL A 49 32.75 8.95 25.44
C VAL A 49 31.82 9.46 26.55
N PRO A 50 31.56 10.78 26.66
CA PRO A 50 30.63 11.25 27.66
C PRO A 50 29.25 10.77 27.27
N ALA A 51 28.67 10.01 28.18
CA ALA A 51 27.29 9.63 28.16
C ALA A 51 26.39 10.86 27.93
N ALA A 52 25.36 10.61 27.13
CA ALA A 52 24.12 11.35 27.06
C ALA A 52 23.79 12.14 28.33
N ARG A 53 23.40 13.41 28.14
CA ARG A 53 22.08 13.94 28.54
C ARG A 53 22.09 15.46 28.44
N LEU A 54 21.47 15.96 27.38
CA LEU A 54 20.51 17.07 27.45
C LEU A 54 19.32 16.64 26.60
N GLY A 55 18.11 16.91 27.09
CA GLY A 55 16.86 16.31 26.63
C GLY A 55 16.54 16.58 25.16
N THR A 56 15.69 15.71 24.60
CA THR A 56 15.36 15.56 23.18
C THR A 56 16.49 14.87 22.41
N GLY A 57 16.21 13.76 21.73
CA GLY A 57 17.21 12.98 20.99
C GLY A 57 17.75 13.67 19.72
N LEU A 58 17.80 15.01 19.71
CA LEU A 58 18.38 15.79 18.63
C LEU A 58 19.92 15.84 18.76
N PRO A 59 20.64 15.88 17.64
CA PRO A 59 22.09 15.98 17.64
C PRO A 59 22.58 17.33 18.18
N ASP A 60 23.82 17.37 18.66
CA ASP A 60 24.47 18.64 19.04
C ASP A 60 24.58 19.55 17.81
N PRO A 61 23.98 20.76 17.82
CA PRO A 61 24.02 21.68 16.69
C PRO A 61 25.44 22.12 16.30
N LYS A 62 26.42 21.94 17.18
CA LYS A 62 27.83 22.25 16.92
C LYS A 62 28.64 21.08 16.36
N ALA A 63 28.08 19.86 16.32
CA ALA A 63 28.75 18.70 15.71
C ALA A 63 28.85 18.85 14.19
N LYS A 64 29.66 18.02 13.53
CA LYS A 64 29.75 18.04 12.07
C LYS A 64 28.41 17.63 11.45
N PRO A 65 27.97 18.23 10.33
CA PRO A 65 26.68 17.89 9.71
C PRO A 65 26.48 16.40 9.43
N SER A 66 27.54 15.67 9.05
CA SER A 66 27.49 14.22 8.84
C SER A 66 27.21 13.43 10.12
N GLU A 67 27.76 13.86 11.26
CA GLU A 67 27.51 13.24 12.57
C GLU A 67 26.10 13.55 13.06
N GLN A 68 25.62 14.78 12.83
CA GLN A 68 24.24 15.17 13.12
C GLN A 68 23.23 14.32 12.33
N LEU A 69 23.47 14.13 11.04
CA LEU A 69 22.60 13.33 10.17
C LEU A 69 22.53 11.86 10.62
N VAL A 70 23.65 11.24 11.00
CA VAL A 70 23.66 9.84 11.47
C VAL A 70 22.81 9.67 12.74
N VAL A 71 22.86 10.64 13.66
CA VAL A 71 22.04 10.62 14.88
C VAL A 71 20.55 10.78 14.53
N CYS A 72 20.22 11.73 13.64
CA CYS A 72 18.83 11.94 13.18
C CYS A 72 18.27 10.70 12.45
N GLU A 73 18.99 10.16 11.47
CA GLU A 73 18.56 8.98 10.70
C GLU A 73 18.33 7.77 11.60
N ARG A 74 19.21 7.56 12.58
CA ARG A 74 19.02 6.50 13.58
C ARG A 74 17.75 6.74 14.40
N ALA A 75 17.55 7.96 14.90
CA ALA A 75 16.36 8.29 15.68
C ALA A 75 15.06 8.15 14.87
N ILE A 76 15.06 8.57 13.60
CA ILE A 76 13.94 8.41 12.66
C ILE A 76 13.67 6.93 12.42
N HIS A 77 14.72 6.13 12.17
CA HIS A 77 14.59 4.69 11.97
C HIS A 77 13.99 3.99 13.20
N ASP A 78 14.53 4.27 14.39
CA ASP A 78 14.04 3.71 15.65
C ASP A 78 12.59 4.11 15.93
N ALA A 79 12.22 5.37 15.65
CA ALA A 79 10.84 5.85 15.74
C ALA A 79 9.92 5.14 14.73
N LYS A 80 10.38 4.93 13.49
CA LYS A 80 9.64 4.24 12.44
C LYS A 80 9.40 2.77 12.77
N VAL A 81 10.37 2.08 13.38
CA VAL A 81 10.21 0.70 13.86
C VAL A 81 9.14 0.62 14.94
N LYS A 82 9.22 1.48 15.97
CA LYS A 82 8.20 1.52 17.05
C LYS A 82 6.81 1.86 16.54
N TRP A 83 6.72 2.84 15.63
CA TRP A 83 5.45 3.21 15.01
C TRP A 83 4.85 2.04 14.22
N ARG A 84 5.66 1.31 13.44
CA ARG A 84 5.20 0.12 12.70
C ARG A 84 4.71 -0.98 13.63
N GLU A 85 5.45 -1.29 14.70
CA GLU A 85 5.03 -2.31 15.67
C GLU A 85 3.70 -1.93 16.36
N ALA A 86 3.54 -0.66 16.73
CA ALA A 86 2.30 -0.17 17.31
C ALA A 86 1.13 -0.21 16.31
N ALA A 87 1.37 0.19 15.05
CA ALA A 87 0.38 0.15 13.98
C ALA A 87 -0.04 -1.30 13.65
N ASP A 88 0.92 -2.22 13.54
CA ASP A 88 0.66 -3.64 13.29
C ASP A 88 -0.18 -4.26 14.42
N LYS A 89 0.11 -3.90 15.69
CA LYS A 89 -0.65 -4.37 16.84
C LYS A 89 -2.08 -3.81 16.86
N ALA A 90 -2.24 -2.52 16.59
CA ALA A 90 -3.56 -1.88 16.51
C ALA A 90 -4.39 -2.45 15.36
N MET A 91 -3.76 -2.68 14.21
CA MET A 91 -4.39 -3.30 13.05
C MET A 91 -4.81 -4.74 13.34
N ALA A 92 -3.95 -5.54 13.99
CA ALA A 92 -4.30 -6.90 14.40
C ALA A 92 -5.54 -6.93 15.30
N ALA A 93 -5.60 -6.04 16.30
CA ALA A 93 -6.76 -5.93 17.20
C ALA A 93 -8.03 -5.50 16.43
N PHE A 94 -7.92 -4.50 15.54
CA PHE A 94 -9.04 -4.09 14.69
C PHE A 94 -9.54 -5.24 13.81
N LEU A 95 -8.66 -6.04 13.23
CA LEU A 95 -9.02 -7.15 12.37
C LEU A 95 -9.63 -8.33 13.12
N GLU A 96 -9.18 -8.57 14.36
CA GLU A 96 -9.78 -9.57 15.24
C GLU A 96 -11.23 -9.21 15.59
N GLU A 97 -11.50 -7.94 15.89
CA GLU A 97 -12.83 -7.46 16.25
C GLU A 97 -13.73 -7.24 15.02
N ALA A 98 -13.28 -6.42 14.06
CA ALA A 98 -14.08 -5.97 12.93
C ALA A 98 -14.04 -6.93 11.72
N GLY A 99 -12.99 -7.73 11.58
CA GLY A 99 -12.75 -8.57 10.40
C GLY A 99 -13.91 -9.52 10.05
N PRO A 100 -14.46 -10.30 11.01
CA PRO A 100 -15.61 -11.17 10.74
C PRO A 100 -16.83 -10.42 10.20
N TYR A 101 -17.06 -9.18 10.65
CA TYR A 101 -18.17 -8.36 10.17
C TYR A 101 -17.93 -7.86 8.74
N PHE A 102 -16.70 -7.46 8.39
CA PHE A 102 -16.38 -7.11 6.99
C PHE A 102 -16.58 -8.30 6.05
N VAL A 103 -16.14 -9.48 6.46
CA VAL A 103 -16.36 -10.73 5.71
C VAL A 103 -17.87 -10.95 5.52
N TRP A 104 -18.66 -10.85 6.60
CA TRP A 104 -20.12 -11.03 6.54
C TRP A 104 -20.80 -10.02 5.60
N VAL A 105 -20.44 -8.74 5.68
CA VAL A 105 -20.98 -7.67 4.83
C VAL A 105 -20.64 -7.92 3.36
N HIS A 106 -19.40 -8.30 3.05
CA HIS A 106 -18.96 -8.60 1.69
C HIS A 106 -19.70 -9.82 1.12
N GLU A 107 -19.75 -10.91 1.89
CA GLU A 107 -20.27 -12.20 1.47
C GLU A 107 -21.79 -12.20 1.26
N ASN A 108 -22.51 -11.43 2.07
CA ASN A 108 -23.96 -11.26 1.98
C ASN A 108 -24.37 -10.01 1.18
N LYS A 109 -23.40 -9.33 0.56
CA LYS A 109 -23.61 -8.11 -0.24
C LYS A 109 -24.37 -6.99 0.49
N LEU A 110 -24.27 -6.94 1.82
CA LEU A 110 -25.05 -6.01 2.65
C LEU A 110 -24.73 -4.55 2.38
N TYR A 111 -23.49 -4.28 1.96
CA TYR A 111 -23.04 -2.94 1.56
C TYR A 111 -23.92 -2.34 0.45
N LYS A 112 -24.54 -3.16 -0.40
CA LYS A 112 -25.44 -2.70 -1.48
C LYS A 112 -26.72 -2.02 -0.96
N HIS A 113 -27.07 -2.22 0.32
CA HIS A 113 -28.23 -1.55 0.93
C HIS A 113 -27.90 -0.17 1.49
N LEU A 114 -26.62 0.18 1.61
CA LEU A 114 -26.16 1.49 2.04
C LEU A 114 -26.01 2.45 0.86
N LYS A 115 -26.15 3.75 1.14
CA LYS A 115 -25.97 4.82 0.15
C LYS A 115 -24.57 5.40 0.24
N ASP A 116 -23.99 5.69 -0.92
CA ASP A 116 -22.74 6.41 -1.11
C ASP A 116 -22.91 7.91 -0.84
N ASN A 117 -21.79 8.65 -0.90
CA ASN A 117 -21.80 10.11 -0.72
C ASN A 117 -22.67 10.86 -1.76
N ASN A 118 -23.03 10.22 -2.87
CA ASN A 118 -23.91 10.75 -3.91
C ASN A 118 -25.38 10.32 -3.71
N GLY A 119 -25.72 9.69 -2.58
CA GLY A 119 -27.05 9.20 -2.26
C GLY A 119 -27.49 7.94 -3.02
N LYS A 120 -26.59 7.30 -3.78
CA LYS A 120 -26.86 6.10 -4.57
C LYS A 120 -26.39 4.84 -3.84
N PRO A 121 -27.04 3.68 -4.03
CA PRO A 121 -26.57 2.43 -3.42
C PRO A 121 -25.13 2.10 -3.82
N TYR A 122 -24.32 1.60 -2.87
CA TYR A 122 -22.96 1.14 -3.20
C TYR A 122 -23.00 -0.01 -4.20
N ARG A 123 -22.29 0.15 -5.32
CA ARG A 123 -22.14 -0.89 -6.35
C ARG A 123 -20.98 -1.84 -6.06
N SER A 124 -19.92 -1.33 -5.44
CA SER A 124 -18.68 -2.05 -5.18
C SER A 124 -18.36 -2.05 -3.68
N PHE A 125 -17.91 -3.20 -3.19
CA PHE A 125 -17.47 -3.35 -1.79
C PHE A 125 -16.21 -2.54 -1.51
N ASN A 126 -15.30 -2.41 -2.49
CA ASN A 126 -14.08 -1.62 -2.34
C ASN A 126 -14.41 -0.14 -2.11
N ARG A 127 -15.42 0.37 -2.83
CA ARG A 127 -15.88 1.76 -2.65
C ARG A 127 -16.51 1.96 -1.27
N TYR A 128 -17.30 1.00 -0.80
CA TYR A 128 -17.83 0.99 0.57
C TYR A 128 -16.70 1.01 1.61
N CYS A 129 -15.68 0.17 1.47
CA CYS A 129 -14.53 0.13 2.37
C CYS A 129 -13.75 1.44 2.39
N GLN A 130 -13.51 2.03 1.21
CA GLN A 130 -12.75 3.27 1.10
C GLN A 130 -13.52 4.47 1.67
N GLU A 131 -14.78 4.66 1.27
CA GLU A 131 -15.55 5.85 1.67
C GLU A 131 -16.01 5.81 3.13
N GLN A 132 -16.40 4.64 3.65
CA GLN A 132 -16.95 4.52 5.01
C GLN A 132 -15.87 4.28 6.06
N HIS A 133 -14.78 3.60 5.69
CA HIS A 133 -13.78 3.12 6.66
C HIS A 133 -12.35 3.52 6.33
N GLY A 134 -12.10 4.22 5.21
CA GLY A 134 -10.75 4.58 4.78
C GLY A 134 -9.87 3.38 4.41
N ILE A 135 -10.47 2.22 4.13
CA ILE A 135 -9.75 0.97 3.84
C ILE A 135 -9.54 0.84 2.34
N SER A 136 -8.26 0.72 1.94
CA SER A 136 -7.85 0.54 0.56
C SER A 136 -8.35 -0.78 -0.06
N ARG A 137 -8.43 -0.84 -1.39
CA ARG A 137 -8.87 -2.05 -2.12
C ARG A 137 -8.04 -3.29 -1.77
N SER A 138 -6.72 -3.16 -1.70
CA SER A 138 -5.82 -4.27 -1.35
C SER A 138 -6.09 -4.77 0.06
N SER A 139 -6.30 -3.85 1.00
CA SER A 139 -6.65 -4.15 2.38
C SER A 139 -8.01 -4.83 2.48
N GLY A 140 -9.04 -4.30 1.80
CA GLY A 140 -10.37 -4.93 1.74
C GLY A 140 -10.33 -6.35 1.17
N TYR A 141 -9.54 -6.58 0.13
CA TYR A 141 -9.28 -7.91 -0.41
C TYR A 141 -8.60 -8.84 0.61
N ARG A 142 -7.56 -8.36 1.30
CA ARG A 142 -6.88 -9.13 2.36
C ARG A 142 -7.85 -9.52 3.48
N ILE A 143 -8.65 -8.57 3.97
CA ILE A 143 -9.63 -8.76 5.04
C ILE A 143 -10.67 -9.82 4.68
N THR A 144 -11.20 -9.76 3.45
CA THR A 144 -12.33 -10.61 3.05
C THR A 144 -11.91 -11.98 2.51
N ARG A 145 -10.73 -12.08 1.90
CA ARG A 145 -10.28 -13.30 1.21
C ARG A 145 -9.09 -13.98 1.87
N ILE A 146 -8.03 -13.26 2.21
CA ILE A 146 -6.77 -13.85 2.70
C ILE A 146 -6.83 -14.17 4.19
N ILE A 147 -7.18 -13.19 5.03
CA ILE A 147 -7.17 -13.34 6.49
C ILE A 147 -8.05 -14.50 6.97
N PRO A 148 -9.27 -14.72 6.44
CA PRO A 148 -10.08 -15.86 6.84
C PRO A 148 -9.38 -17.20 6.56
N LEU A 149 -8.71 -17.32 5.41
CA LEU A 149 -7.94 -18.53 5.07
C LEU A 149 -6.75 -18.71 6.01
N LEU A 150 -6.00 -17.64 6.30
CA LEU A 150 -4.90 -17.70 7.26
C LEU A 150 -5.36 -18.11 8.66
N ASN A 151 -6.51 -17.62 9.12
CA ASN A 151 -7.08 -17.98 10.41
C ASN A 151 -7.55 -19.45 10.45
N ILE A 152 -8.09 -19.98 9.35
CA ILE A 152 -8.43 -21.40 9.22
C ILE A 152 -7.16 -22.26 9.34
N LEU A 153 -6.12 -21.93 8.56
CA LEU A 153 -4.85 -22.68 8.56
C LEU A 153 -4.12 -22.58 9.90
N ALA A 154 -4.09 -21.40 10.53
CA ALA A 154 -3.44 -21.20 11.82
C ALA A 154 -4.12 -21.99 12.95
N ARG A 155 -5.45 -22.12 12.95
CA ARG A 155 -6.20 -22.92 13.92
C ARG A 155 -5.98 -24.43 13.75
N ALA A 156 -5.59 -24.87 12.56
CA ALA A 156 -5.28 -26.27 12.25
C ALA A 156 -3.77 -26.59 12.36
N ASP A 157 -3.01 -25.83 13.14
CA ASP A 157 -1.56 -26.00 13.32
C ASP A 157 -0.74 -25.92 12.01
N HIS A 158 -1.26 -25.20 11.01
CA HIS A 158 -0.58 -24.89 9.76
C HIS A 158 -0.36 -23.38 9.60
N PRO A 159 0.35 -22.70 10.52
CA PRO A 159 0.53 -21.26 10.43
C PRO A 159 1.37 -20.87 9.21
N VAL A 160 0.79 -20.08 8.31
CA VAL A 160 1.47 -19.48 7.15
C VAL A 160 1.53 -17.97 7.33
N SER A 161 2.64 -17.34 6.92
CA SER A 161 2.81 -15.89 7.04
C SER A 161 1.91 -15.12 6.07
N ASP A 162 1.73 -15.62 4.86
CA ASP A 162 0.84 -15.02 3.88
C ASP A 162 0.47 -16.03 2.77
N LEU A 163 -0.59 -15.73 2.02
CA LEU A 163 -0.97 -16.47 0.82
C LEU A 163 -0.82 -15.59 -0.41
N SER A 164 -0.25 -16.13 -1.47
CA SER A 164 -0.24 -15.45 -2.77
C SER A 164 -1.65 -15.27 -3.31
N SER A 165 -1.83 -14.27 -4.17
CA SER A 165 -3.11 -14.03 -4.86
C SER A 165 -3.61 -15.28 -5.60
N ARG A 166 -2.72 -16.04 -6.27
CA ARG A 166 -3.08 -17.28 -6.96
C ARG A 166 -3.51 -18.40 -6.01
N GLN A 167 -2.85 -18.58 -4.87
CA GLN A 167 -3.29 -19.56 -3.86
C GLN A 167 -4.66 -19.16 -3.29
N THR A 168 -4.86 -17.87 -3.04
CA THR A 168 -6.13 -17.32 -2.54
C THR A 168 -7.28 -17.53 -3.54
N GLN A 169 -7.03 -17.33 -4.84
CA GLN A 169 -8.00 -17.59 -5.91
C GLN A 169 -8.47 -19.06 -5.96
N VAL A 170 -7.63 -20.01 -5.53
CA VAL A 170 -8.00 -21.43 -5.47
C VAL A 170 -8.76 -21.75 -4.17
N LEU A 171 -8.28 -21.27 -3.03
CA LEU A 171 -8.81 -21.66 -1.72
C LEU A 171 -10.03 -20.85 -1.27
N HIS A 172 -10.15 -19.60 -1.69
CA HIS A 172 -11.27 -18.75 -1.28
C HIS A 172 -12.63 -19.30 -1.75
N PRO A 173 -12.81 -19.73 -3.02
CA PRO A 173 -14.06 -20.34 -3.44
C PRO A 173 -14.35 -21.67 -2.72
N VAL A 174 -13.31 -22.44 -2.39
CA VAL A 174 -13.47 -23.68 -1.59
C VAL A 174 -14.07 -23.35 -0.22
N ARG A 175 -13.53 -22.34 0.47
CA ARG A 175 -14.07 -21.86 1.75
C ARG A 175 -15.55 -21.46 1.62
N ARG A 176 -15.87 -20.69 0.58
CA ARG A 176 -17.21 -20.13 0.37
C ARG A 176 -18.26 -21.21 0.05
N GLN A 177 -17.91 -22.18 -0.78
CA GLN A 177 -18.86 -23.18 -1.30
C GLN A 177 -18.90 -24.45 -0.46
N HIS A 178 -17.78 -24.83 0.17
CA HIS A 178 -17.61 -26.13 0.84
C HIS A 178 -17.15 -26.03 2.30
N GLY A 179 -16.99 -24.82 2.84
CA GLY A 179 -16.67 -24.57 4.24
C GLY A 179 -15.20 -24.76 4.61
N GLU A 180 -14.89 -24.56 5.89
CA GLU A 180 -13.53 -24.53 6.42
C GLU A 180 -12.85 -25.91 6.35
N ASP A 181 -13.57 -26.99 6.69
CA ASP A 181 -13.03 -28.36 6.67
C ASP A 181 -12.52 -28.77 5.28
N SER A 182 -13.19 -28.31 4.23
CA SER A 182 -12.80 -28.59 2.85
C SER A 182 -11.51 -27.85 2.46
N VAL A 183 -11.29 -26.64 2.99
CA VAL A 183 -10.03 -25.90 2.82
C VAL A 183 -8.88 -26.67 3.46
N LEU A 184 -9.08 -27.20 4.66
CA LEU A 184 -8.06 -27.99 5.36
C LEU A 184 -7.72 -29.28 4.62
N LYS A 185 -8.74 -30.03 4.16
CA LYS A 185 -8.52 -31.25 3.35
C LYS A 185 -7.73 -30.97 2.07
N VAL A 186 -8.06 -29.89 1.36
CA VAL A 186 -7.32 -29.47 0.16
C VAL A 186 -5.89 -29.10 0.53
N TRP A 187 -5.71 -28.34 1.61
CA TRP A 187 -4.38 -27.93 2.06
C TRP A 187 -3.50 -29.12 2.44
N GLU A 188 -4.01 -30.06 3.24
CA GLU A 188 -3.30 -31.28 3.66
C GLU A 188 -2.96 -32.17 2.46
N THR A 189 -3.91 -32.33 1.53
CA THR A 189 -3.68 -33.10 0.29
C THR A 189 -2.57 -32.45 -0.55
N ALA A 190 -2.59 -31.13 -0.71
CA ALA A 190 -1.54 -30.41 -1.42
C ALA A 190 -0.21 -30.43 -0.64
N TRP A 191 -0.26 -30.40 0.69
CA TRP A 191 0.91 -30.46 1.56
C TRP A 191 1.66 -31.78 1.43
N SER A 192 0.94 -32.89 1.27
CA SER A 192 1.54 -34.21 1.05
C SER A 192 2.30 -34.34 -0.28
N THR A 193 1.96 -33.51 -1.27
CA THR A 193 2.52 -33.56 -2.62
C THR A 193 3.44 -32.37 -2.95
N LYS A 194 3.61 -31.45 -1.99
CA LYS A 194 4.33 -30.20 -2.22
C LYS A 194 5.80 -30.44 -2.51
N LYS A 195 6.36 -29.63 -3.42
CA LYS A 195 7.81 -29.58 -3.69
C LYS A 195 8.54 -28.48 -2.92
N GLY A 196 7.80 -27.49 -2.41
CA GLY A 196 8.35 -26.30 -1.76
C GLY A 196 8.01 -26.19 -0.27
N ALA A 197 8.35 -25.04 0.32
CA ALA A 197 8.04 -24.74 1.73
C ALA A 197 6.53 -24.73 2.00
N VAL A 198 5.75 -24.18 1.05
CA VAL A 198 4.29 -24.17 1.06
C VAL A 198 3.75 -24.74 -0.26
N PRO A 199 2.52 -25.28 -0.29
CA PRO A 199 1.92 -25.80 -1.52
C PRO A 199 1.77 -24.71 -2.57
N SER A 200 2.18 -24.99 -3.80
CA SER A 200 2.02 -24.09 -4.94
C SER A 200 0.54 -23.97 -5.37
N PRO A 201 0.16 -22.93 -6.13
CA PRO A 201 -1.20 -22.81 -6.65
C PRO A 201 -1.65 -24.04 -7.44
N ASP A 202 -0.76 -24.61 -8.27
CA ASP A 202 -1.08 -25.78 -9.11
C ASP A 202 -1.28 -27.05 -8.28
N GLU A 203 -0.51 -27.22 -7.20
CA GLU A 203 -0.69 -28.33 -6.25
C GLU A 203 -2.02 -28.19 -5.51
N LEU A 204 -2.42 -26.98 -5.11
CA LEU A 204 -3.73 -26.72 -4.52
C LEU A 204 -4.86 -27.01 -5.52
N SER A 205 -4.75 -26.57 -6.77
CA SER A 205 -5.76 -26.86 -7.79
C SER A 205 -5.90 -28.36 -8.05
N LYS A 206 -4.79 -29.11 -8.08
CA LYS A 206 -4.84 -30.58 -8.17
C LYS A 206 -5.48 -31.21 -6.93
N ALA A 207 -5.16 -30.71 -5.75
CA ALA A 207 -5.75 -31.18 -4.50
C ALA A 207 -7.26 -30.95 -4.42
N VAL A 208 -7.77 -29.82 -4.94
CA VAL A 208 -9.22 -29.57 -5.08
C VAL A 208 -9.88 -30.68 -5.91
N THR A 209 -9.30 -31.03 -7.05
CA THR A 209 -9.80 -32.12 -7.91
C THR A 209 -9.72 -33.48 -7.22
N LEU A 210 -8.62 -33.77 -6.52
CA LEU A 210 -8.44 -35.03 -5.78
C LEU A 210 -9.43 -35.16 -4.61
N CYS A 211 -9.79 -34.04 -3.97
CA CYS A 211 -10.83 -33.99 -2.94
C CYS A 211 -12.25 -34.10 -3.51
N GLY A 212 -12.42 -34.15 -4.84
CA GLY A 212 -13.73 -34.23 -5.50
C GLY A 212 -14.56 -32.96 -5.37
N LEU A 213 -13.94 -31.81 -5.08
CA LEU A 213 -14.65 -30.56 -4.86
C LEU A 213 -14.92 -29.86 -6.18
N VAL A 214 -16.20 -29.57 -6.44
CA VAL A 214 -16.63 -28.78 -7.59
C VAL A 214 -16.73 -27.33 -7.17
N VAL A 215 -15.81 -26.50 -7.66
CA VAL A 215 -15.81 -25.05 -7.44
C VAL A 215 -16.46 -24.37 -8.64
N ARG A 216 -17.58 -23.69 -8.42
CA ARG A 216 -18.20 -22.84 -9.45
C ARG A 216 -17.45 -21.53 -9.55
N ALA A 217 -17.33 -21.00 -10.77
CA ALA A 217 -16.78 -19.66 -10.98
C ALA A 217 -17.59 -18.64 -10.17
N GLU A 218 -16.90 -17.85 -9.35
CA GLU A 218 -17.52 -16.72 -8.67
C GLU A 218 -17.66 -15.57 -9.66
N ASP A 219 -18.81 -14.89 -9.64
CA ASP A 219 -18.93 -13.58 -10.26
C ASP A 219 -18.07 -12.61 -9.43
N ASP A 220 -16.80 -12.49 -9.80
CA ASP A 220 -15.94 -11.39 -9.34
C ASP A 220 -16.54 -10.08 -9.87
N GLU A 221 -17.51 -9.54 -9.12
CA GLU A 221 -18.12 -8.22 -9.34
C GLU A 221 -17.19 -7.07 -8.93
N ASP A 222 -15.94 -7.39 -8.57
CA ASP A 222 -14.87 -6.42 -8.51
C ASP A 222 -14.81 -5.78 -9.88
N GLU A 223 -15.34 -4.55 -10.01
CA GLU A 223 -15.38 -3.79 -11.24
C GLU A 223 -14.12 -4.13 -12.03
N LYS A 224 -14.29 -4.88 -13.14
CA LYS A 224 -13.42 -4.66 -14.29
C LYS A 224 -13.37 -3.15 -14.37
N PRO A 225 -12.20 -2.51 -14.25
CA PRO A 225 -12.14 -1.05 -14.33
C PRO A 225 -13.03 -0.75 -15.51
N ALA A 226 -14.15 -0.04 -15.25
CA ALA A 226 -15.07 0.32 -16.30
C ALA A 226 -14.16 0.76 -17.43
N LEU A 227 -14.27 0.17 -18.62
CA LEU A 227 -13.59 0.68 -19.80
C LEU A 227 -13.86 2.17 -19.74
N THR A 228 -12.90 2.91 -19.19
CA THR A 228 -13.06 4.32 -18.91
C THR A 228 -13.27 4.80 -20.31
N GLN A 229 -14.47 5.32 -20.61
CA GLN A 229 -14.71 6.01 -21.86
C GLN A 229 -13.45 6.83 -22.07
N ALA A 230 -12.65 6.44 -23.07
CA ALA A 230 -11.27 6.86 -23.19
C ALA A 230 -11.33 8.37 -23.09
N ASN A 231 -10.76 8.95 -22.03
CA ASN A 231 -10.71 10.40 -21.96
C ASN A 231 -9.72 10.76 -23.07
N PRO A 232 -10.19 11.26 -24.23
CA PRO A 232 -9.35 11.29 -25.42
C PRO A 232 -8.10 12.14 -25.16
N GLY A 233 -8.22 13.16 -24.29
CA GLY A 233 -7.10 13.98 -23.85
C GLY A 233 -6.01 13.22 -23.08
N ALA A 234 -6.35 12.24 -22.24
CA ALA A 234 -5.37 11.45 -21.48
C ALA A 234 -4.65 10.41 -22.36
N GLU A 235 -5.33 9.90 -23.38
CA GLU A 235 -4.70 9.02 -24.38
C GLU A 235 -3.81 9.80 -25.35
N VAL A 236 -4.22 11.01 -25.74
CA VAL A 236 -3.38 11.93 -26.53
C VAL A 236 -2.13 12.31 -25.74
N GLU A 237 -2.22 12.63 -24.45
CA GLU A 237 -1.05 12.97 -23.64
C GLU A 237 -0.06 11.81 -23.50
N LYS A 238 -0.57 10.56 -23.41
CA LYS A 238 0.27 9.35 -23.45
C LYS A 238 0.88 9.13 -24.83
N ALA A 239 0.12 9.32 -25.91
CA ALA A 239 0.61 9.16 -27.28
C ALA A 239 1.71 10.19 -27.61
N VAL A 240 1.56 11.44 -27.17
CA VAL A 240 2.56 12.50 -27.34
C VAL A 240 3.87 12.16 -26.63
N LYS A 241 3.82 11.55 -25.43
CA LYS A 241 5.03 11.08 -24.71
C LYS A 241 5.77 9.95 -25.44
N ILE A 242 5.07 9.18 -26.27
CA ILE A 242 5.64 8.06 -27.05
C ILE A 242 6.15 8.54 -28.42
N LEU A 243 5.52 9.58 -28.99
CA LEU A 243 5.90 10.26 -30.23
C LEU A 243 7.16 11.11 -30.02
N VAL A 244 8.31 10.46 -29.83
CA VAL A 244 9.63 11.07 -29.86
C VAL A 244 10.13 11.09 -31.32
N PRO A 245 10.77 12.16 -31.82
CA PRO A 245 11.21 12.23 -33.22
C PRO A 245 12.04 11.02 -33.69
N ASP A 246 12.81 10.41 -32.79
CA ASP A 246 13.65 9.26 -33.11
C ASP A 246 12.87 7.94 -33.19
N THR A 247 11.82 7.76 -32.39
CA THR A 247 10.94 6.57 -32.50
C THR A 247 10.10 6.64 -33.77
N VAL A 248 9.68 7.84 -34.20
CA VAL A 248 9.00 8.05 -35.49
C VAL A 248 9.93 7.73 -36.67
N ARG A 249 11.19 8.18 -36.63
CA ARG A 249 12.17 7.87 -37.69
C ARG A 249 12.46 6.37 -37.80
N LEU A 250 12.48 5.65 -36.68
CA LEU A 250 12.64 4.19 -36.67
C LEU A 250 11.40 3.50 -37.26
N ALA A 251 10.19 3.91 -36.85
CA ALA A 251 8.95 3.37 -37.39
C ALA A 251 8.80 3.59 -38.90
N VAL A 252 9.23 4.74 -39.43
CA VAL A 252 9.25 5.03 -40.88
C VAL A 252 10.18 4.09 -41.64
N LYS A 253 11.30 3.66 -41.02
CA LYS A 253 12.23 2.70 -41.65
C LYS A 253 11.69 1.29 -41.65
N GLU A 254 10.92 0.90 -40.63
CA GLU A 254 10.34 -0.44 -40.51
C GLU A 254 9.08 -0.61 -41.37
N ASP A 255 8.19 0.39 -41.39
CA ASP A 255 6.93 0.31 -42.14
C ASP A 255 6.45 1.71 -42.60
N PRO A 256 6.95 2.22 -43.74
CA PRO A 256 6.66 3.58 -44.19
C PRO A 256 5.19 3.77 -44.59
N GLU A 257 4.51 2.72 -45.08
CA GLU A 257 3.13 2.82 -45.54
C GLU A 257 2.15 3.00 -44.38
N LYS A 258 2.36 2.30 -43.26
CA LYS A 258 1.54 2.48 -42.07
C LYS A 258 1.73 3.85 -41.43
N VAL A 259 2.95 4.38 -41.41
CA VAL A 259 3.20 5.74 -40.89
C VAL A 259 2.54 6.79 -41.78
N LEU A 260 2.59 6.63 -43.10
CA LEU A 260 1.89 7.51 -44.04
C LEU A 260 0.37 7.47 -43.86
N LEU A 261 -0.20 6.29 -43.64
CA LEU A 261 -1.63 6.15 -43.36
C LEU A 261 -2.00 6.89 -42.07
N LEU A 262 -1.23 6.69 -40.99
CA LEU A 262 -1.44 7.36 -39.70
C LEU A 262 -1.36 8.89 -39.84
N ALA A 263 -0.38 9.40 -40.58
CA ALA A 263 -0.23 10.83 -40.85
C ALA A 263 -1.43 11.40 -41.64
N ARG A 264 -1.91 10.68 -42.66
CA ARG A 264 -3.10 11.09 -43.42
C ARG A 264 -4.35 11.14 -42.57
N THR A 265 -4.56 10.14 -41.71
CA THR A 265 -5.72 10.09 -40.81
C THR A 265 -5.68 11.23 -39.79
N LEU A 266 -4.49 11.53 -39.24
CA LEU A 266 -4.31 12.66 -38.31
C LEU A 266 -4.56 14.01 -39.01
N ASN A 267 -4.01 14.22 -40.20
CA ASN A 267 -4.20 15.48 -40.93
C ASN A 267 -5.67 15.69 -41.32
N ALA A 268 -6.36 14.64 -41.80
CA ALA A 268 -7.78 14.73 -42.11
C ALA A 268 -8.62 15.10 -40.87
N ALA A 269 -8.31 14.50 -39.71
CA ALA A 269 -9.00 14.84 -38.45
C ALA A 269 -8.72 16.27 -37.98
N LEU A 270 -7.53 16.81 -38.25
CA LEU A 270 -7.17 18.19 -37.93
C LEU A 270 -7.83 19.19 -38.89
N GLU A 271 -7.93 18.86 -40.17
CA GLU A 271 -8.70 19.63 -41.17
C GLU A 271 -10.20 19.68 -40.82
N GLU A 272 -10.78 18.54 -40.41
CA GLU A 272 -12.17 18.48 -39.92
C GLU A 272 -12.39 19.35 -38.67
N ALA A 273 -11.37 19.51 -37.84
CA ALA A 273 -11.37 20.39 -36.67
C ALA A 273 -11.09 21.87 -37.00
N GLY A 274 -10.91 22.22 -38.29
CA GLY A 274 -10.63 23.58 -38.75
C GLY A 274 -9.19 24.05 -38.50
N ILE A 275 -8.26 23.13 -38.22
CA ILE A 275 -6.85 23.43 -38.00
C ILE A 275 -6.08 23.04 -39.27
N THR A 276 -5.71 24.04 -40.07
CA THR A 276 -4.83 23.83 -41.23
C THR A 276 -3.37 23.81 -40.79
N ILE A 277 -2.67 22.71 -41.11
CA ILE A 277 -1.23 22.60 -40.96
C ILE A 277 -0.62 22.91 -42.34
N ASP A 278 0.11 24.02 -42.46
CA ASP A 278 0.91 24.36 -43.65
C ASP A 278 2.16 23.48 -43.77
#